data_AF-A0A6L5PKV3-F1
#
_entry.id   AF-A0A6L5PKV3-F1
#
_cell.length_a   1.000
_cell.length_b   1.000
_cell.length_c   1.000
_cell.angle_alpha   90.00
_cell.angle_beta   90.00
_cell.angle_gamma   90.00
#
_symmetry.space_group_name_H-M   'P 1'
#
loop_
_entity.id
_entity.type
_entity.pdbx_description
1 polymer ?
#
loop_
_entity_poly.entity_id
_entity_poly.type
_entity_poly.pdbx_seq_one_letter_code
_entity_poly.pdbx_strand_id
1 'polypeptide(L)'
;MGERFYGVQALRFAAATAVVVTHAVDLAGTRLGLETALAGGTLENFGAVGVDVFFVISAFIIATTTQGQTGVGAAGAFLWRRFRRVAPIYWLLSLPILIGMARGGTLSPDVAAATFLFWPFSGLEMTFPTLGPGWTLCFEMLFYAGFGLAIAGGAM
;
A
#
# COMPACT_ATOMS: atom_id res chain seq x y z
N MET A 1 25.03 -1.06 14.08
CA MET A 1 25.12 -1.85 12.85
C MET A 1 23.78 -2.56 12.71
N GLY A 2 22.89 -2.07 11.83
CA GLY A 2 21.51 -2.59 11.79
C GLY A 2 21.49 -4.04 11.31
N GLU A 3 20.86 -4.93 12.07
CA GLU A 3 20.73 -6.33 11.69
C GLU A 3 20.00 -6.43 10.34
N ARG A 4 20.64 -7.08 9.36
CA ARG A 4 20.02 -7.38 8.08
C ARG A 4 19.22 -8.67 8.20
N PHE A 5 17.90 -8.55 8.25
CA PHE A 5 17.00 -9.70 8.22
C PHE A 5 16.89 -10.27 6.79
N TYR A 6 17.86 -11.11 6.40
CA TYR A 6 17.90 -11.72 5.06
C TYR A 6 16.62 -12.53 4.74
N GLY A 7 16.10 -13.28 5.71
CA GLY A 7 14.84 -14.03 5.54
C GLY A 7 13.65 -13.12 5.25
N VAL A 8 13.55 -11.97 5.93
CA VAL A 8 12.48 -11.00 5.71
C VAL A 8 12.59 -10.35 4.34
N GLN A 9 13.81 -10.09 3.85
CA GLN A 9 14.02 -9.56 2.50
C GLN A 9 13.67 -10.58 1.42
N ALA A 10 14.05 -11.85 1.62
CA ALA A 10 13.67 -12.93 0.71
C ALA A 10 12.14 -13.11 0.67
N LEU A 11 11.47 -13.04 1.81
CA LEU A 11 10.01 -13.12 1.88
C LEU A 11 9.33 -11.95 1.17
N ARG A 12 9.85 -10.72 1.31
CA ARG A 12 9.38 -9.55 0.54
C ARG A 12 9.54 -9.75 -0.96
N PHE A 13 10.67 -10.30 -1.39
CA PHE A 13 10.92 -10.58 -2.80
C PHE A 13 9.91 -11.61 -3.35
N ALA A 14 9.69 -12.70 -2.61
CA ALA A 14 8.69 -13.71 -2.98
C ALA A 14 7.28 -13.12 -3.05
N ALA A 15 6.87 -12.33 -2.04
CA ALA A 15 5.57 -11.67 -2.01
C ALA A 15 5.38 -10.66 -3.16
N ALA A 16 6.38 -9.81 -3.45
CA ALA A 16 6.34 -8.88 -4.58
C ALA A 16 6.19 -9.63 -5.91
N THR A 17 6.95 -10.71 -6.09
CA THR A 17 6.91 -11.50 -7.32
C THR A 17 5.53 -12.13 -7.51
N ALA A 18 4.93 -12.68 -6.45
CA ALA A 18 3.58 -13.22 -6.50
C ALA A 18 2.54 -12.16 -6.93
N VAL A 19 2.58 -10.96 -6.32
CA VAL A 19 1.68 -9.85 -6.69
C VAL A 19 1.84 -9.44 -8.15
N VAL A 20 3.08 -9.31 -8.64
CA VAL A 20 3.36 -8.95 -10.03
C VAL A 20 2.87 -10.02 -11.00
N VAL A 21 3.09 -11.30 -10.70
CA VAL A 21 2.59 -12.41 -11.52
C VAL A 21 1.07 -12.41 -11.58
N THR A 22 0.38 -12.26 -10.44
CA THR A 22 -1.09 -12.19 -10.42
C THR A 22 -1.61 -11.04 -11.28
N HIS A 23 -1.05 -9.83 -11.17
CA HIS A 23 -1.46 -8.71 -12.02
C HIS A 23 -1.11 -8.90 -13.50
N ALA A 24 0.00 -9.57 -13.81
CA ALA A 24 0.36 -9.88 -15.19
C ALA A 24 -0.61 -10.89 -15.81
N VAL A 25 -1.03 -11.91 -15.05
CA VAL A 25 -2.05 -12.89 -15.47
C VAL A 25 -3.41 -12.23 -15.66
N ASP A 26 -3.84 -11.40 -14.70
CA ASP A 26 -5.09 -10.63 -14.78
C ASP A 26 -5.10 -9.70 -16.00
N LEU A 27 -3.99 -9.00 -16.26
CA LEU A 27 -3.84 -8.15 -17.45
C LEU A 27 -3.92 -8.98 -18.75
N ALA A 28 -3.25 -10.12 -18.80
CA ALA A 28 -3.26 -11.01 -19.96
C ALA A 28 -4.67 -11.53 -20.26
N GLY A 29 -5.41 -11.95 -19.24
CA GLY A 29 -6.79 -12.43 -19.40
C GLY A 29 -7.76 -11.30 -19.77
N THR A 30 -7.80 -10.23 -18.97
CA THR A 30 -8.85 -9.19 -19.08
C THR A 30 -8.63 -8.19 -20.22
N ARG A 31 -7.37 -7.92 -20.59
CA ARG A 31 -7.05 -6.90 -21.61
C ARG A 31 -6.58 -7.48 -22.93
N LEU A 32 -5.98 -8.66 -22.92
CA LEU A 32 -5.41 -9.29 -24.12
C LEU A 32 -6.19 -10.54 -24.56
N GLY A 33 -7.12 -11.05 -23.74
CA GLY A 33 -7.90 -12.25 -24.03
C GLY A 33 -7.04 -13.52 -24.11
N LEU A 34 -5.87 -13.50 -23.48
CA LEU A 34 -4.94 -14.64 -23.47
C LEU A 34 -5.30 -15.59 -22.33
N GLU A 35 -5.61 -16.83 -22.66
CA GLU A 35 -5.66 -17.90 -21.67
C GLU A 35 -4.24 -18.28 -21.27
N THR A 36 -3.86 -17.94 -20.04
CA THR A 36 -2.58 -18.37 -19.47
C THR A 36 -2.77 -19.71 -18.78
N ALA A 37 -1.70 -20.51 -18.69
CA ALA A 37 -1.72 -21.76 -17.91
C ALA A 37 -2.05 -21.56 -16.41
N LEU A 38 -2.08 -20.31 -15.95
CA LEU A 38 -2.33 -19.88 -14.59
C LEU A 38 -3.74 -19.27 -14.39
N ALA A 39 -4.50 -19.06 -15.47
CA ALA A 39 -5.82 -18.45 -15.44
C ALA A 39 -6.85 -19.36 -14.74
N GLY A 40 -7.70 -18.78 -13.88
CA GLY A 40 -8.73 -19.53 -13.12
C GLY A 40 -8.19 -20.47 -12.04
N GLY A 41 -6.86 -20.47 -11.79
CA GLY A 41 -6.23 -21.26 -10.75
C GLY A 41 -6.14 -20.54 -9.41
N THR A 42 -5.69 -21.24 -8.36
CA THR A 42 -5.41 -20.65 -7.03
C THR A 42 -4.43 -19.48 -7.07
N LEU A 43 -3.63 -19.36 -8.13
CA LEU A 43 -2.63 -18.31 -8.30
C LEU A 43 -3.22 -16.90 -8.55
N GLU A 44 -4.45 -16.82 -9.06
CA GLU A 44 -5.19 -15.55 -9.21
C GLU A 44 -5.47 -14.91 -7.84
N ASN A 45 -5.67 -15.72 -6.81
CA ASN A 45 -5.87 -15.26 -5.44
C ASN A 45 -4.56 -15.11 -4.64
N PHE A 46 -3.43 -15.56 -5.17
CA PHE A 46 -2.13 -15.51 -4.47
C PHE A 46 -1.58 -14.08 -4.32
N GLY A 47 -1.98 -13.16 -5.19
CA GLY A 47 -1.64 -11.75 -5.06
C GLY A 47 -2.15 -11.14 -3.75
N ALA A 48 -3.34 -11.55 -3.28
CA ALA A 48 -3.88 -11.12 -2.00
C ALA A 48 -3.01 -11.57 -0.82
N VAL A 49 -2.53 -12.82 -0.85
CA VAL A 49 -1.61 -13.35 0.16
C VAL A 49 -0.30 -12.56 0.18
N GLY A 50 0.21 -12.14 -0.98
CA GLY A 50 1.38 -11.29 -1.08
C GLY A 50 1.19 -9.95 -0.36
N VAL A 51 0.03 -9.33 -0.49
CA VAL A 51 -0.33 -8.09 0.23
C VAL A 51 -0.33 -8.31 1.75
N ASP A 52 -0.96 -9.38 2.23
CA ASP A 52 -1.00 -9.69 3.67
C ASP A 52 0.41 -9.87 4.26
N VAL A 53 1.28 -10.56 3.54
CA VAL A 53 2.69 -10.74 3.91
C VAL A 53 3.42 -9.39 4.00
N PHE A 54 3.16 -8.45 3.09
CA PHE A 54 3.74 -7.10 3.18
C PHE A 54 3.30 -6.35 4.44
N PHE A 55 2.04 -6.48 4.85
CA PHE A 55 1.54 -5.86 6.08
C PHE A 55 2.20 -6.47 7.32
N VAL A 56 2.29 -7.80 7.42
CA VAL A 56 2.93 -8.48 8.56
C VAL A 56 4.41 -8.11 8.66
N ILE A 57 5.14 -8.11 7.54
CA ILE A 57 6.55 -7.72 7.53
C ILE A 57 6.72 -6.24 7.91
N SER A 58 5.83 -5.37 7.44
CA SER A 58 5.85 -3.96 7.80
C SER A 58 5.58 -3.77 9.30
N ALA A 59 4.64 -4.51 9.88
CA ALA A 59 4.37 -4.54 11.32
C ALA A 59 5.62 -4.93 12.11
N PHE A 60 6.24 -6.05 11.73
CA PHE A 60 7.44 -6.57 12.36
C PHE A 60 8.59 -5.56 12.31
N ILE A 61 8.86 -4.97 11.15
CA ILE A 61 9.94 -3.98 10.99
C ILE A 61 9.63 -2.70 11.76
N ILE A 62 8.39 -2.21 11.75
CA ILE A 62 8.04 -1.02 12.54
C ILE A 62 8.26 -1.32 14.02
N ALA A 63 7.62 -2.37 14.55
CA ALA A 63 7.73 -2.75 15.95
C ALA A 63 9.19 -2.84 16.39
N THR A 64 10.01 -3.62 15.69
CA THR A 64 11.44 -3.79 16.05
C THR A 64 12.28 -2.51 15.93
N THR A 65 11.99 -1.64 14.95
CA THR A 65 12.78 -0.40 14.73
C THR A 65 12.29 0.79 15.56
N THR A 66 11.07 0.73 16.09
CA THR A 66 10.48 1.79 16.92
C THR A 66 10.36 1.42 18.39
N GLN A 67 10.89 0.28 18.81
CA GLN A 67 10.99 -0.09 20.22
C GLN A 67 11.66 1.01 21.05
N GLY A 68 11.03 1.37 22.18
CA GLY A 68 11.52 2.41 23.07
C GLY A 68 11.37 3.85 22.53
N GLN A 69 10.80 4.05 21.34
CA GLN A 69 10.41 5.38 20.88
C GLN A 69 9.05 5.72 21.48
N THR A 70 8.98 6.83 22.21
CA THR A 70 7.74 7.27 22.86
C THR A 70 7.51 8.77 22.71
N GLY A 71 6.24 9.17 22.79
CA GLY A 71 5.81 10.57 22.78
C GLY A 71 5.53 11.15 21.38
N VAL A 72 4.85 12.29 21.39
CA VAL A 72 4.30 12.94 20.17
C VAL A 72 5.39 13.32 19.17
N GLY A 73 6.57 13.75 19.64
CA GLY A 73 7.70 14.08 18.77
C GLY A 73 8.24 12.87 18.00
N ALA A 74 8.37 11.72 18.66
CA ALA A 74 8.82 10.48 18.03
C ALA A 74 7.77 9.96 17.03
N ALA A 75 6.48 10.03 17.39
CA ALA A 75 5.38 9.68 16.50
C ALA A 75 5.36 10.54 15.24
N GLY A 76 5.47 11.87 15.38
CA GLY A 76 5.53 12.79 14.25
C GLY A 76 6.73 12.52 13.34
N ALA A 77 7.91 12.28 13.93
CA ALA A 77 9.10 11.92 13.16
C ALA A 77 8.95 10.59 12.41
N PHE A 78 8.32 9.59 13.04
CA PHE A 78 7.99 8.31 12.40
C PHE A 78 7.06 8.50 11.20
N LEU A 79 5.92 9.15 11.39
CA LEU A 79 4.92 9.40 10.34
C LEU A 79 5.54 10.20 9.19
N TRP A 80 6.31 11.25 9.50
CA TRP A 80 6.93 12.11 8.49
C TRP A 80 7.98 11.39 7.64
N ARG A 81 8.75 10.47 8.22
CA ARG A 81 9.70 9.63 7.46
C ARG A 81 8.97 8.71 6.48
N ARG A 82 7.83 8.14 6.88
CA ARG A 82 7.04 7.24 6.04
C ARG A 82 6.29 7.99 4.95
N PHE A 83 5.65 9.11 5.30
CA PHE A 83 4.90 9.94 4.38
C PHE A 83 5.78 10.46 3.23
N ARG A 84 6.95 11.05 3.52
CA ARG A 84 7.89 11.55 2.49
C ARG A 84 8.45 10.47 1.59
N ARG A 85 8.42 9.20 2.01
CA ARG A 85 8.87 8.08 1.20
C ARG A 85 7.79 7.64 0.20
N VAL A 86 6.53 7.58 0.64
CA VAL A 86 5.44 7.00 -0.15
C VAL A 86 4.71 8.06 -0.99
N ALA A 87 4.36 9.20 -0.37
CA ALA A 87 3.50 10.20 -1.01
C ALA A 87 4.06 10.80 -2.31
N PRO A 88 5.35 11.20 -2.41
CA PRO A 88 5.85 11.85 -3.62
C PRO A 88 5.79 10.94 -4.86
N ILE A 89 6.22 9.69 -4.71
CA ILE A 89 6.23 8.73 -5.82
C ILE A 89 4.79 8.38 -6.21
N TYR A 90 3.94 8.12 -5.22
CA TYR A 90 2.54 7.80 -5.49
C TYR A 90 1.81 8.94 -6.21
N TRP A 91 1.94 10.17 -5.73
CA TRP A 91 1.30 11.32 -6.38
C TRP A 91 1.87 11.57 -7.77
N LEU A 92 3.19 11.41 -7.98
CA LEU A 92 3.78 11.53 -9.30
C LEU A 92 3.15 10.56 -10.31
N LEU A 93 2.85 9.33 -9.89
CA LEU A 93 2.22 8.32 -10.74
C LEU A 93 0.71 8.54 -10.91
N SER A 94 0.03 9.07 -9.89
CA SER A 94 -1.41 9.32 -9.91
C SER A 94 -1.81 10.60 -10.64
N LEU A 95 -0.95 11.63 -10.66
CA LEU A 95 -1.23 12.95 -11.24
C LEU A 95 -1.65 12.90 -12.72
N PRO A 96 -0.96 12.17 -13.63
CA PRO A 96 -1.38 12.09 -15.03
C PRO A 96 -2.79 11.49 -15.20
N ILE A 97 -3.12 10.48 -14.39
CA ILE A 97 -4.44 9.83 -14.40
C ILE A 97 -5.51 10.80 -13.91
N LEU A 98 -5.24 11.49 -12.79
CA LEU A 98 -6.12 12.53 -12.24
C LEU A 98 -6.40 13.65 -13.23
N ILE A 99 -5.37 14.14 -13.93
CA ILE A 99 -5.53 15.19 -14.95
C ILE A 99 -6.41 14.67 -16.10
N GLY A 100 -6.20 13.43 -16.55
CA GLY A 100 -7.05 12.79 -17.55
C GLY A 100 -8.52 12.71 -17.12
N MET A 101 -8.79 12.25 -15.89
CA MET A 101 -10.15 12.15 -15.33
C MET A 101 -10.81 13.52 -15.16
N ALA A 102 -10.05 14.52 -14.68
CA ALA A 102 -10.55 15.88 -14.52
C ALA A 102 -10.96 16.49 -15.87
N ARG A 103 -10.15 16.30 -16.92
CA ARG A 103 -10.46 16.77 -18.28
C ARG A 103 -11.62 16.00 -18.92
N GLY A 104 -11.78 14.72 -18.58
CA GLY A 104 -12.87 13.87 -19.04
C GLY A 104 -14.18 14.04 -18.26
N GLY A 105 -14.20 14.84 -17.18
CA GLY A 105 -15.39 15.02 -16.33
C GLY A 105 -15.76 13.80 -15.49
N THR A 106 -14.84 12.84 -15.30
CA THR A 106 -15.07 11.59 -14.56
C THR A 106 -14.45 11.57 -13.17
N LEU A 107 -13.75 12.65 -12.78
CA LEU A 107 -13.15 12.76 -11.44
C LEU A 107 -14.22 13.09 -10.39
N SER A 108 -14.45 12.16 -9.46
CA SER A 108 -15.26 12.41 -8.26
C SER A 108 -14.40 12.97 -7.11
N PRO A 109 -14.99 13.77 -6.19
CA PRO A 109 -14.30 14.23 -4.98
C PRO A 109 -13.81 13.07 -4.11
N ASP A 110 -14.55 11.95 -4.05
CA ASP A 110 -14.17 10.78 -3.27
C ASP A 110 -12.90 10.13 -3.80
N VAL A 111 -12.77 9.99 -5.13
CA VAL A 111 -11.57 9.45 -5.76
C VAL A 111 -10.37 10.39 -5.54
N ALA A 112 -10.59 11.71 -5.56
CA ALA A 112 -9.57 12.69 -5.23
C ALA A 112 -9.14 12.59 -3.76
N ALA A 113 -10.08 12.43 -2.82
CA ALA A 113 -9.81 12.24 -1.40
C ALA A 113 -9.03 10.94 -1.14
N ALA A 114 -9.43 9.83 -1.74
CA ALA A 114 -8.70 8.57 -1.68
C ALA A 114 -7.28 8.69 -2.24
N THR A 115 -7.10 9.49 -3.30
CA THR A 115 -5.79 9.67 -3.94
C THR A 115 -4.87 10.63 -3.17
N PHE A 116 -5.36 11.75 -2.65
CA PHE A 116 -4.49 12.74 -1.99
C PHE A 116 -4.37 12.54 -0.48
N LEU A 117 -5.46 12.13 0.16
CA LEU A 117 -5.52 11.98 1.62
C LEU A 117 -5.25 10.54 2.07
N PHE A 118 -5.10 9.60 1.13
CA PHE A 118 -4.95 8.17 1.43
C PHE A 118 -6.13 7.61 2.24
N TRP A 119 -7.32 8.18 2.05
CA TRP A 119 -8.52 7.79 2.79
C TRP A 119 -9.39 6.83 1.97
N PRO A 120 -9.55 5.55 2.37
CA PRO A 120 -10.15 4.54 1.50
C PRO A 120 -11.68 4.45 1.56
N PHE A 121 -12.38 5.36 2.26
CA PHE A 121 -13.83 5.22 2.50
C PHE A 121 -14.62 6.48 2.13
N SER A 122 -15.77 6.30 1.49
CA SER A 122 -16.81 7.32 1.36
C SER A 122 -18.10 6.77 1.97
N GLY A 123 -18.49 7.30 3.14
CA GLY A 123 -19.55 6.71 3.94
C GLY A 123 -19.18 5.29 4.44
N LEU A 124 -20.00 4.30 4.05
CA LEU A 124 -19.79 2.89 4.38
C LEU A 124 -19.13 2.10 3.23
N GLU A 125 -18.87 2.75 2.10
CA GLU A 125 -18.32 2.09 0.91
C GLU A 125 -16.83 2.37 0.75
N MET A 126 -16.12 1.36 0.25
CA MET A 126 -14.70 1.50 -0.08
C MET A 126 -14.56 2.28 -1.38
N THR A 127 -13.74 3.33 -1.35
CA THR A 127 -13.39 4.14 -2.52
C THR A 127 -11.99 3.78 -3.01
N PHE A 128 -11.89 3.41 -4.27
CA PHE A 128 -10.61 3.14 -4.91
C PHE A 128 -9.96 4.45 -5.37
N PRO A 129 -8.67 4.66 -5.08
CA PRO A 129 -7.95 5.79 -5.63
C PRO A 129 -7.70 5.62 -7.13
N THR A 130 -7.26 6.70 -7.77
CA THR A 130 -7.03 6.75 -9.22
C THR A 130 -6.05 5.69 -9.74
N LEU A 131 -4.99 5.40 -8.99
CA LEU A 131 -4.06 4.32 -9.32
C LEU A 131 -4.57 3.01 -8.72
N GLY A 132 -4.80 2.00 -9.54
CA GLY A 132 -5.41 0.72 -9.14
C GLY A 132 -4.84 0.15 -7.83
N PRO A 133 -3.52 -0.12 -7.71
CA PRO A 133 -2.92 -0.63 -6.48
C PRO A 133 -2.93 0.34 -5.27
N GLY A 134 -3.32 1.59 -5.46
CA GLY A 134 -3.29 2.63 -4.44
C GLY A 134 -4.20 2.36 -3.25
N TRP A 135 -5.21 1.48 -3.38
CA TRP A 135 -6.07 1.10 -2.27
C TRP A 135 -5.27 0.48 -1.10
N THR A 136 -4.24 -0.30 -1.40
CA THR A 136 -3.35 -0.88 -0.38
C THR A 136 -2.53 0.19 0.34
N LEU A 137 -2.13 1.25 -0.36
CA LEU A 137 -1.39 2.38 0.21
C LEU A 137 -2.26 3.18 1.18
N CYS A 138 -3.57 3.31 0.92
CA CYS A 138 -4.50 3.91 1.86
C CYS A 138 -4.49 3.14 3.21
N PHE A 139 -4.57 1.82 3.16
CA PHE A 139 -4.45 0.99 4.35
C PHE A 139 -3.06 1.04 4.99
N GLU A 140 -2.00 1.14 4.20
CA GLU A 140 -0.64 1.30 4.70
C GLU A 140 -0.49 2.61 5.49
N MET A 141 -1.12 3.71 5.05
CA MET A 141 -1.14 4.98 5.78
C MET A 141 -1.95 4.92 7.07
N LEU A 142 -3.12 4.27 7.06
CA LEU A 142 -3.90 4.02 8.27
C LEU A 142 -3.12 3.17 9.27
N PHE A 143 -2.41 2.16 8.77
CA PHE A 143 -1.54 1.31 9.56
C PHE A 143 -0.39 2.11 10.21
N TYR A 144 0.25 3.00 9.44
CA TYR A 144 1.26 3.92 9.98
C TYR A 144 0.66 4.87 11.03
N ALA A 145 -0.56 5.39 10.81
CA ALA A 145 -1.24 6.22 11.80
C ALA A 145 -1.46 5.45 13.12
N GLY A 146 -1.90 4.18 13.06
CA GLY A 146 -2.04 3.32 14.23
C GLY A 146 -0.76 3.14 15.03
N PHE A 147 0.37 2.85 14.36
CA PHE A 147 1.67 2.79 15.02
C PHE A 147 2.13 4.15 15.55
N GLY A 148 1.84 5.24 14.84
CA GLY A 148 2.10 6.60 15.32
C GLY A 148 1.37 6.89 16.63
N LEU A 149 0.11 6.47 16.75
CA LEU A 149 -0.67 6.59 17.99
C LEU A 149 -0.09 5.74 19.12
N ALA A 150 0.34 4.50 18.83
CA ALA A 150 0.99 3.64 19.82
C ALA A 150 2.31 4.25 20.35
N ILE A 151 3.14 4.80 19.45
CA ILE A 151 4.36 5.54 19.81
C ILE A 151 4.00 6.78 20.65
N ALA A 152 2.99 7.55 20.25
CA ALA A 152 2.58 8.75 20.98
C ALA A 152 2.09 8.43 22.40
N GLY A 153 1.35 7.32 22.56
CA GLY A 153 0.85 6.83 23.86
C GLY A 153 1.86 6.07 24.70
N GLY A 154 3.08 5.83 24.21
CA GLY A 154 4.13 5.12 24.94
C GLY A 154 3.94 3.59 25.03
N ALA A 155 3.18 3.00 24.12
CA ALA A 155 2.83 1.58 24.13
C ALA A 155 3.78 0.67 23.31
N MET A 156 5.02 1.12 23.06
CA MET A 156 5.98 0.53 22.09
C MET A 156 7.32 0.11 22.69
#